data_AF-A0A850JQ17-F1
#
_entry.id   AF-A0A850JQ17-F1
#
_cell.length_a   1.000
_cell.length_b   1.000
_cell.length_c   1.000
_cell.angle_alpha   90.00
_cell.angle_beta   90.00
_cell.angle_gamma   90.00
#
_symmetry.space_group_name_H-M   'P 1'
#
loop_
_entity.id
_entity.type
_entity.pdbx_description
1 polymer ?
#
loop_
_entity_poly.entity_id
_entity_poly.type
_entity_poly.pdbx_seq_one_letter_code
_entity_poly.pdbx_strand_id
1 'polypeptide(L)' 'MIADTRTDIPPIAVPPPIPKHIVHWHGKATGSWWAMLPGRRGPSLIEAASEEQLAALVDWHLRVASH' A
#
# COMPACT_ATOMS: atom_id res chain seq x y z
N MET A 1 19.67 -40.46 4.63
CA MET A 1 18.41 -39.79 4.24
C MET A 1 18.42 -38.42 4.87
N ILE A 2 18.65 -37.37 4.09
CA ILE A 2 18.73 -36.00 4.58
C ILE A 2 17.33 -35.41 4.39
N ALA A 3 16.69 -34.98 5.48
CA ALA A 3 15.36 -34.37 5.43
C ALA A 3 15.45 -33.03 4.71
N ASP A 4 14.87 -32.97 3.52
CA ASP A 4 14.73 -31.78 2.69
C ASP A 4 13.78 -30.81 3.40
N THR A 5 14.37 -29.89 4.18
CA THR A 5 13.61 -28.86 4.89
C THR A 5 13.31 -27.76 3.88
N ARG A 6 12.30 -27.99 3.03
CA ARG A 6 11.70 -26.91 2.24
C ARG A 6 11.08 -25.94 3.22
N THR A 7 11.77 -24.83 3.46
CA THR A 7 11.21 -23.66 4.13
C THR A 7 9.96 -23.25 3.34
N ASP A 8 8.78 -23.43 3.92
CA ASP A 8 7.55 -22.80 3.45
C ASP A 8 7.77 -21.29 3.49
N ILE A 9 8.25 -20.73 2.38
CA ILE A 9 8.33 -19.29 2.19
C ILE A 9 6.86 -18.83 2.10
N PRO A 10 6.37 -18.02 3.06
CA PRO A 10 5.03 -17.49 2.94
C PRO A 10 4.93 -16.74 1.61
N PRO A 11 3.84 -16.91 0.84
CA PRO A 11 3.70 -16.23 -0.44
C PRO A 11 3.92 -14.75 -0.20
N ILE A 12 4.85 -14.15 -0.95
CA ILE A 12 5.08 -12.70 -0.95
C ILE A 12 3.71 -12.09 -1.22
N ALA A 13 3.08 -11.52 -0.20
CA ALA A 13 1.77 -10.92 -0.33
C ALA A 13 1.95 -9.70 -1.24
N VAL A 14 1.61 -9.86 -2.51
CA VAL A 14 1.65 -8.75 -3.47
C VAL A 14 0.66 -7.71 -2.94
N PRO A 15 1.10 -6.46 -2.68
CA PRO A 15 0.19 -5.41 -2.24
C PRO A 15 -0.95 -5.27 -3.25
N PRO A 16 -2.19 -5.12 -2.80
CA PRO A 16 -3.29 -4.87 -3.72
C PRO A 16 -3.01 -3.58 -4.48
N PRO A 17 -3.37 -3.49 -5.78
CA PRO A 17 -3.16 -2.27 -6.54
C PRO A 17 -3.96 -1.10 -5.94
N ILE A 18 -3.42 0.11 -6.04
CA ILE A 18 -4.14 1.33 -5.64
C ILE A 18 -5.45 1.41 -6.45
N PRO A 19 -6.63 1.56 -5.80
CA PRO A 19 -7.88 1.63 -6.53
C PRO A 19 -7.90 2.81 -7.52
N LYS A 20 -8.41 2.58 -8.73
CA LYS A 20 -8.35 3.56 -9.84
C LYS A 20 -8.97 4.92 -9.55
N HIS A 21 -9.88 5.00 -8.58
CA HIS A 21 -10.54 6.25 -8.18
C HIS A 21 -9.77 7.03 -7.11
N ILE A 22 -8.64 6.49 -6.61
CA ILE A 22 -7.75 7.17 -5.67
C ILE A 22 -6.68 7.92 -6.46
N VAL A 23 -6.65 9.24 -6.26
CA VAL A 23 -5.62 10.10 -6.82
C VAL A 23 -4.29 9.81 -6.13
N HIS A 24 -3.30 9.38 -6.89
CA HIS A 24 -1.94 9.13 -6.41
C HIS A 24 -0.91 9.63 -7.42
N TRP A 25 0.29 9.96 -6.95
CA TRP A 25 1.36 10.51 -7.79
C TRP A 25 2.75 10.24 -7.20
N HIS A 26 3.76 10.19 -8.08
CA HIS A 26 5.17 10.13 -7.69
C HIS A 26 5.80 11.52 -7.79
N GLY A 27 6.30 12.03 -6.67
CA GLY A 27 7.04 13.28 -6.59
C GLY A 27 8.47 13.10 -7.09
N LYS A 28 8.74 13.37 -8.37
CA LYS A 28 10.09 13.18 -8.96
C LYS A 28 11.22 13.87 -8.21
N ALA A 29 10.95 15.03 -7.60
CA ALA A 29 11.95 15.79 -6.83
C ALA A 29 12.22 15.21 -5.43
N THR A 30 11.23 14.56 -4.82
CA THR A 30 11.36 13.99 -3.46
C THR A 30 11.61 12.49 -3.47
N GLY A 31 11.28 11.80 -4.56
CA GLY A 31 11.28 10.33 -4.65
C GLY A 31 10.08 9.69 -3.93
N SER A 32 9.19 10.48 -3.32
CA SER A 32 8.07 9.97 -2.53
C SER A 32 6.86 9.69 -3.40
N TRP A 33 6.10 8.69 -3.00
CA TRP A 33 4.77 8.38 -3.51
C TRP A 33 3.71 8.95 -2.58
N TRP A 34 2.67 9.52 -3.17
CA TRP A 34 1.59 10.17 -2.43
C TRP A 34 0.23 9.70 -2.90
N ALA A 35 -0.74 9.63 -1.99
CA ALA A 35 -2.15 9.40 -2.31
C ALA A 35 -3.07 10.32 -1.50
N MET A 36 -4.16 10.77 -2.12
CA MET A 36 -5.23 11.51 -1.45
C MET A 36 -6.45 10.61 -1.26
N LEU A 37 -6.86 10.42 -0.01
CA LEU A 37 -7.95 9.53 0.36
C LEU A 37 -9.15 10.33 0.89
N PRO A 38 -10.39 9.94 0.55
CA PRO A 38 -11.57 10.46 1.21
C PRO A 38 -11.62 9.94 2.65
N GLY A 39 -12.05 10.78 3.59
CA GLY A 39 -12.20 10.41 5.00
C GLY A 39 -13.39 11.12 5.64
N ARG A 40 -13.95 10.53 6.70
CA ARG A 40 -15.12 11.08 7.42
C ARG A 40 -14.87 12.49 7.99
N ARG A 41 -13.61 12.81 8.33
CA ARG A 41 -13.20 14.11 8.90
C ARG A 41 -12.58 15.05 7.86
N GLY A 42 -12.63 14.68 6.58
CA GLY A 42 -11.95 15.37 5.49
C GLY A 42 -10.92 14.48 4.78
N PRO A 43 -10.34 14.98 3.67
CA PRO A 43 -9.36 14.24 2.90
C PRO A 43 -8.06 14.04 3.69
N SER A 44 -7.44 12.88 3.54
CA SER A 44 -6.14 12.54 4.14
C SER A 44 -5.08 12.36 3.05
N LEU A 45 -3.90 12.93 3.29
CA LEU A 45 -2.73 12.76 2.43
C LEU A 45 -1.83 11.69 3.05
N ILE A 46 -1.50 10.65 2.28
CA ILE A 46 -0.57 9.60 2.67
C ILE A 46 0.69 9.71 1.82
N GLU A 47 1.84 9.52 2.46
CA GLU A 47 3.17 9.43 1.83
C GLU A 47 3.76 8.03 2.03
N ALA A 48 4.51 7.55 1.04
CA ALA A 48 5.30 6.34 1.13
C ALA A 48 6.59 6.45 0.29
N ALA A 49 7.57 5.59 0.59
CA ALA A 49 8.84 5.57 -0.14
C ALA A 49 8.76 4.82 -1.48
N SER A 50 7.74 3.98 -1.67
CA SER A 50 7.51 3.25 -2.93
C SER A 50 6.01 3.14 -3.24
N GLU A 51 5.68 2.82 -4.50
CA GLU A 51 4.31 2.62 -4.96
C GLU A 51 3.66 1.44 -4.23
N GLU A 52 4.41 0.36 -4.01
CA GLU A 52 3.97 -0.84 -3.28
C GLU A 52 3.62 -0.52 -1.82
N GLN A 53 4.45 0.26 -1.15
CA GLN A 53 4.20 0.70 0.22
C GLN A 53 2.99 1.64 0.27
N LEU A 54 2.85 2.54 -0.70
CA LEU A 54 1.67 3.41 -0.80
C LEU A 54 0.40 2.58 -0.96
N ALA A 55 0.43 1.55 -1.79
CA ALA A 55 -0.71 0.67 -2.05
C ALA A 55 -1.16 -0.08 -0.79
N ALA A 56 -0.22 -0.62 -0.01
CA ALA A 56 -0.53 -1.25 1.27
C ALA A 56 -1.14 -0.28 2.28
N LEU A 57 -0.65 0.96 2.35
CA LEU A 57 -1.18 1.98 3.26
C LEU A 57 -2.58 2.45 2.86
N VAL A 58 -2.81 2.67 1.55
CA VAL A 58 -4.13 3.02 1.00
C VAL A 58 -5.16 1.95 1.35
N ASP A 59 -4.81 0.69 1.10
CA ASP A 59 -5.67 -0.46 1.34
C ASP A 59 -5.99 -0.64 2.84
N TRP A 60 -5.00 -0.49 3.72
CA TRP A 60 -5.24 -0.42 5.16
C TRP A 60 -6.20 0.71 5.53
N HIS A 61 -5.98 1.91 4.99
CA HIS A 61 -6.77 3.09 5.35
C HIS A 61 -8.23 2.95 4.93
N LEU A 62 -8.48 2.43 3.73
CA LEU A 62 -9.83 2.18 3.22
C LEU A 62 -10.57 1.13 4.06
N ARG A 63 -9.88 0.07 4.52
CA ARG A 63 -10.48 -0.92 5.43
C ARG A 63 -10.86 -0.33 6.78
N VAL A 64 -9.97 0.48 7.36
CA VAL A 64 -10.19 1.08 8.67
C VAL A 64 -11.24 2.19 8.61
N ALA A 65 -11.25 3.02 7.56
CA ALA A 65 -12.24 4.09 7.38
C ALA A 65 -13.67 3.57 7.09
N SER A 66 -13.80 2.31 6.66
CA SER A 66 -15.08 1.66 6.39
C SER A 66 -15.81 1.18 7.66
N HIS A 67 -15.16 1.21 8.83
CA HIS A 67 -15.78 0.98 10.15
C HIS A 67 -16.10 2.33 10.81
#